data_AF-C3YNG3-F1
#
_entry.id   AF-C3YNG3-F1
#
_cell.length_a   1.000
_cell.length_b   1.000
_cell.length_c   1.000
_cell.angle_alpha   90.00
_cell.angle_beta   90.00
_cell.angle_gamma   90.00
#
_symmetry.space_group_name_H-M   'P 1'
#
loop_
_entity.id
_entity.type
_entity.pdbx_description
1 polymer ?
#
loop_
_entity_poly.entity_id
_entity_poly.type
_entity_poly.pdbx_seq_one_letter_code
_entity_poly.pdbx_strand_id
1 'polypeptide(L)'
;SGTVSSPNYPGQYGNNLHCTWTIEVNEGELVAMTPVSFSLEKGYDWLDVWEGELDQPTWLGSYTGRYIPAEFYVPVNTVHLVLSTSYNNTDDGFKIHFEAFSLSDPCPDPVVPFNGYRTGDSFTLGSVVSFGCHDGYVLLGQERLTCIFDNGIHWNFIAPTCEGRTC
;
A
#
# COMPACT_ATOMS: atom_id res chain seq x y z
N SER A 1 11.51 -7.13 4.91
CA SER A 1 11.10 -6.94 3.51
C SER A 1 11.69 -8.04 2.64
N GLY A 2 11.15 -8.26 1.44
CA GLY A 2 11.57 -9.30 0.52
C GLY A 2 10.96 -9.11 -0.86
N THR A 3 11.19 -10.05 -1.77
CA THR A 3 10.57 -10.03 -3.10
C THR A 3 10.09 -11.41 -3.49
N VAL A 4 8.92 -11.49 -4.11
CA VAL A 4 8.40 -12.69 -4.78
C VAL A 4 8.39 -12.44 -6.27
N SER A 5 8.75 -13.44 -7.07
CA SER A 5 8.70 -13.36 -8.52
C SER A 5 8.20 -14.65 -9.13
N SER A 6 7.56 -14.54 -10.29
CA SER A 6 7.17 -15.71 -11.10
C SER A 6 8.39 -16.57 -11.45
N PRO A 7 8.22 -17.88 -11.67
CA PRO A 7 9.30 -18.74 -12.13
C PRO A 7 9.96 -18.17 -13.39
N ASN A 8 11.28 -18.29 -13.47
CA ASN A 8 12.14 -17.80 -14.56
C ASN A 8 12.27 -16.28 -14.72
N TYR A 9 11.62 -15.46 -13.88
CA TYR A 9 11.74 -14.00 -13.95
C TYR A 9 13.22 -13.54 -13.95
N PRO A 10 13.64 -12.59 -14.83
CA PRO A 10 12.83 -11.76 -15.72
C PRO A 10 12.45 -12.40 -17.07
N GLY A 11 12.75 -13.68 -17.27
CA GLY A 11 12.24 -14.45 -18.41
C GLY A 11 10.78 -14.86 -18.21
N GLN A 12 10.16 -15.34 -19.30
CA GLN A 12 8.76 -15.74 -19.29
C GLN A 12 8.49 -16.92 -18.36
N TYR A 13 7.34 -16.90 -17.68
CA TYR A 13 6.88 -18.03 -16.87
C TYR A 13 6.46 -19.21 -17.75
N GLY A 14 6.21 -20.37 -17.14
CA GLY A 14 5.78 -21.59 -17.84
C GLY A 14 4.26 -21.78 -17.91
N ASN A 15 3.80 -22.62 -18.82
CA ASN A 15 2.41 -23.07 -18.87
C ASN A 15 2.12 -24.14 -17.79
N ASN A 16 0.84 -24.28 -17.42
CA ASN A 16 0.34 -25.27 -16.46
C ASN A 16 1.00 -25.20 -15.08
N LEU A 17 1.38 -23.99 -14.65
CA LEU A 17 1.94 -23.76 -13.33
C LEU A 17 0.81 -23.62 -12.30
N HIS A 18 1.10 -24.13 -11.11
CA HIS A 18 0.35 -23.85 -9.89
C HIS A 18 1.36 -23.61 -8.77
N CYS A 19 1.80 -22.37 -8.64
CA CYS A 19 2.85 -21.97 -7.70
C CYS A 19 2.22 -21.21 -6.53
N THR A 20 2.61 -21.57 -5.30
CA THR A 20 2.18 -20.87 -4.09
C THR A 20 3.39 -20.30 -3.39
N TRP A 21 3.32 -19.04 -2.99
CA TRP A 21 4.27 -18.41 -2.09
C TRP A 21 3.55 -17.97 -0.83
N THR A 22 4.12 -18.27 0.33
CA THR A 22 3.65 -17.81 1.63
C THR A 22 4.58 -16.71 2.13
N ILE A 23 3.99 -15.58 2.51
CA ILE A 23 4.67 -14.45 3.13
C ILE A 23 4.15 -14.35 4.56
N GLU A 24 5.06 -14.41 5.53
CA GLU A 24 4.77 -14.26 6.95
C GLU A 24 5.59 -13.10 7.52
N VAL A 25 4.93 -12.22 8.26
CA VAL A 25 5.55 -11.13 9.04
C VAL A 25 5.23 -11.33 10.53
N ASN A 26 5.73 -10.47 11.41
CA ASN A 26 5.51 -10.67 12.84
C ASN A 26 4.04 -10.48 13.22
N GLU A 27 3.64 -11.11 14.32
CA GLU A 27 2.30 -10.92 14.88
C GLU A 27 2.05 -9.43 15.20
N GLY A 28 0.91 -8.91 14.74
CA GLY A 28 0.54 -7.49 14.87
C GLY A 28 1.03 -6.57 13.73
N GLU A 29 1.86 -7.08 12.82
CA GLU A 29 2.21 -6.41 11.56
C GLU A 29 1.25 -6.84 10.44
N LEU A 30 1.18 -6.01 9.40
CA LEU A 30 0.48 -6.31 8.16
C LEU A 30 1.46 -6.31 6.98
N VAL A 31 1.06 -6.88 5.85
CA VAL A 31 1.95 -6.99 4.68
C VAL A 31 1.63 -5.92 3.65
N ALA A 32 2.58 -5.01 3.41
CA ALA A 32 2.53 -4.06 2.30
C ALA A 32 3.11 -4.71 1.05
N MET A 33 2.41 -4.60 -0.08
CA MET A 33 2.82 -5.17 -1.36
C MET A 33 2.92 -4.09 -2.44
N THR A 34 4.07 -4.07 -3.11
CA THR A 34 4.38 -3.12 -4.18
C THR A 34 4.84 -3.88 -5.43
N PRO A 35 3.97 -4.08 -6.43
CA PRO A 35 4.36 -4.68 -7.70
C PRO A 35 5.43 -3.85 -8.41
N VAL A 36 6.57 -4.46 -8.69
CA VAL A 36 7.66 -3.87 -9.48
C VAL A 36 7.39 -4.05 -10.97
N SER A 37 6.87 -5.22 -11.35
CA SER A 37 6.41 -5.52 -12.70
C SER A 37 5.34 -6.61 -12.66
N PHE A 38 4.34 -6.54 -13.54
CA PHE A 38 3.26 -7.51 -13.63
C PHE A 38 2.72 -7.62 -15.08
N SER A 39 2.90 -8.78 -15.71
CA SER A 39 2.34 -9.14 -17.01
C SER A 39 2.02 -10.63 -17.03
N LEU A 40 0.72 -10.97 -17.04
CA LEU A 40 0.19 -12.31 -17.21
C LEU A 40 -0.72 -12.36 -18.45
N GLU A 41 -0.99 -13.55 -18.98
CA GLU A 41 -1.98 -13.73 -20.06
C GLU A 41 -3.37 -13.27 -19.59
N LYS A 42 -3.86 -12.17 -20.14
CA LYS A 42 -5.10 -11.52 -19.71
C LYS A 42 -6.32 -12.44 -19.86
N GLY A 43 -6.93 -12.78 -18.73
CA GLY A 43 -8.17 -13.56 -18.66
C GLY A 43 -7.96 -15.08 -18.62
N TYR A 44 -6.71 -15.55 -18.65
CA TYR A 44 -6.37 -16.97 -18.66
C TYR A 44 -5.40 -17.34 -17.54
N ASP A 45 -4.42 -16.47 -17.28
CA ASP A 45 -3.47 -16.62 -16.18
C ASP A 45 -3.79 -15.65 -15.06
N TRP A 46 -3.70 -16.14 -13.82
CA TRP A 46 -4.16 -15.42 -12.64
C TRP A 46 -3.15 -15.49 -11.51
N LEU A 47 -2.99 -14.36 -10.83
CA LEU A 47 -2.38 -14.30 -9.50
C LEU A 47 -3.48 -14.03 -8.48
N ASP A 48 -3.83 -15.06 -7.70
CA ASP A 48 -4.75 -14.94 -6.59
C ASP A 48 -4.01 -14.54 -5.31
N VAL A 49 -4.62 -13.65 -4.53
CA VAL A 49 -4.12 -13.21 -3.23
C VAL A 49 -5.11 -13.67 -2.15
N TRP A 50 -4.58 -14.41 -1.18
CA TRP A 50 -5.32 -14.94 -0.05
C TRP A 50 -4.68 -14.49 1.25
N GLU A 51 -5.49 -14.28 2.27
CA GLU A 51 -5.04 -13.91 3.62
C GLU A 51 -5.39 -14.98 4.65
N GLY A 52 -4.60 -15.04 5.73
CA GLY A 52 -4.85 -15.90 6.88
C GLY A 52 -4.15 -17.26 6.80
N GLU A 53 -4.45 -18.11 7.77
CA GLU A 53 -3.86 -19.45 7.90
C GLU A 53 -4.37 -20.42 6.83
N LEU A 54 -3.53 -21.38 6.44
CA LEU A 54 -3.81 -22.35 5.37
C LEU A 54 -5.09 -23.17 5.56
N ASP A 55 -5.56 -23.35 6.81
CA ASP A 55 -6.77 -24.11 7.11
C ASP A 55 -8.06 -23.35 6.77
N GLN A 56 -8.04 -22.00 6.81
CA GLN A 56 -9.19 -21.13 6.47
C GLN A 56 -8.74 -19.82 5.79
N PRO A 57 -8.16 -19.88 4.58
CA PRO A 57 -7.74 -18.68 3.87
C PRO A 57 -8.94 -17.88 3.38
N THR A 58 -8.86 -16.55 3.47
CA THR A 58 -9.83 -15.62 2.90
C THR A 58 -9.31 -15.06 1.59
N TRP A 59 -10.12 -15.14 0.53
CA TRP A 59 -9.74 -14.58 -0.77
C TRP A 59 -9.87 -13.05 -0.78
N LEU A 60 -8.81 -12.35 -1.19
CA LEU A 60 -8.79 -10.89 -1.29
C LEU A 60 -8.97 -10.38 -2.71
N GLY A 61 -8.43 -11.10 -3.69
CA GLY A 61 -8.49 -10.66 -5.08
C GLY A 61 -7.77 -11.58 -6.05
N SER A 62 -8.03 -11.36 -7.34
CA SER A 62 -7.41 -12.08 -8.44
C SER A 62 -7.00 -11.09 -9.53
N TYR A 63 -5.76 -11.21 -9.99
CA TYR A 63 -5.14 -10.27 -10.93
C TYR A 63 -4.67 -10.96 -12.20
N THR A 64 -4.85 -10.31 -13.35
CA THR A 64 -4.47 -10.84 -14.67
C THR A 64 -4.08 -9.72 -15.62
N GLY A 65 -3.46 -10.05 -16.76
CA GLY A 65 -2.99 -9.04 -17.70
C GLY A 65 -1.92 -8.16 -17.08
N ARG A 66 -2.14 -6.85 -17.13
CA ARG A 66 -1.29 -5.83 -16.49
C ARG A 66 -2.04 -5.04 -15.42
N TYR A 67 -3.16 -5.59 -14.93
CA TYR A 67 -4.06 -4.90 -14.02
C TYR A 67 -3.90 -5.44 -12.60
N ILE A 68 -3.07 -4.73 -11.83
CA ILE A 68 -2.87 -4.91 -10.39
C ILE A 68 -2.70 -3.51 -9.76
N PRO A 69 -3.13 -3.28 -8.51
CA PRO A 69 -2.89 -2.01 -7.84
C PRO A 69 -1.39 -1.69 -7.77
N ALA A 70 -1.03 -0.41 -7.85
CA ALA A 70 0.37 0.03 -7.74
C ALA A 70 0.97 -0.27 -6.36
N GLU A 71 0.11 -0.32 -5.35
CA GLU A 71 0.41 -0.72 -3.98
C GLU A 71 -0.89 -1.20 -3.33
N PHE A 72 -0.80 -2.20 -2.46
CA PHE A 72 -1.93 -2.68 -1.67
C PHE A 72 -1.45 -3.33 -0.38
N TYR A 73 -2.35 -3.42 0.60
CA TYR A 73 -2.05 -3.90 1.94
C TYR A 73 -2.93 -5.09 2.27
N VAL A 74 -2.34 -6.11 2.88
CA VAL A 74 -3.06 -7.27 3.39
C VAL A 74 -3.11 -7.17 4.91
N PRO A 75 -4.28 -6.99 5.53
CA PRO A 75 -4.45 -6.58 6.94
C PRO A 75 -4.19 -7.72 7.96
N VAL A 76 -3.34 -8.67 7.61
CA VAL A 76 -2.92 -9.79 8.46
C VAL A 76 -1.43 -10.05 8.28
N ASN A 77 -0.87 -10.88 9.15
CA ASN A 77 0.55 -11.23 9.14
C ASN A 77 0.91 -12.38 8.18
N THR A 78 -0.08 -13.06 7.58
CA THR A 78 0.14 -14.21 6.68
C THR A 78 -0.60 -14.03 5.36
N VAL A 79 0.14 -14.07 4.24
CA VAL A 79 -0.41 -13.91 2.87
C VAL A 79 0.04 -15.05 1.98
N HIS A 80 -0.88 -15.55 1.15
CA HIS A 80 -0.58 -16.52 0.11
C HIS A 80 -0.80 -15.92 -1.28
N LEU A 81 0.23 -15.98 -2.11
CA LEU A 81 0.17 -15.64 -3.53
C LEU A 81 0.11 -16.93 -4.33
N VAL A 82 -0.92 -17.10 -5.15
CA VAL A 82 -1.12 -18.30 -5.96
C VAL A 82 -1.12 -17.93 -7.44
N LEU A 83 -0.08 -18.33 -8.16
CA LEU A 83 -0.02 -18.20 -9.62
C LEU A 83 -0.58 -19.47 -10.25
N SER A 84 -1.64 -19.32 -11.05
CA SER A 84 -2.21 -20.37 -11.89
C SER A 84 -2.10 -19.98 -13.36
N THR A 85 -1.47 -20.83 -14.18
CA THR A 85 -1.29 -20.57 -15.61
C THR A 85 -1.97 -21.62 -16.49
N SER A 86 -2.41 -21.18 -17.67
CA SER A 86 -3.11 -21.94 -18.68
C SER A 86 -2.16 -22.90 -19.41
N TYR A 87 -2.68 -23.67 -20.38
CA TYR A 87 -1.88 -24.65 -21.12
C TYR A 87 -1.05 -24.05 -22.26
N ASN A 88 -1.33 -22.79 -22.66
CA ASN A 88 -0.64 -22.09 -23.72
C ASN A 88 -0.49 -20.59 -23.41
N ASN A 89 0.41 -19.94 -24.15
CA ASN A 89 0.79 -18.53 -24.02
C ASN A 89 1.40 -18.16 -22.67
N THR A 90 2.45 -17.36 -22.72
CA THR A 90 3.19 -16.92 -21.54
C THR A 90 3.66 -15.50 -21.74
N ASP A 91 3.70 -14.73 -20.65
CA ASP A 91 4.21 -13.36 -20.60
C ASP A 91 5.44 -13.28 -19.67
N ASP A 92 5.96 -12.06 -19.46
CA ASP A 92 7.14 -11.78 -18.64
C ASP A 92 6.94 -12.08 -17.13
N GLY A 93 5.70 -12.32 -16.70
CA GLY A 93 5.37 -12.68 -15.33
C GLY A 93 5.36 -11.51 -14.38
N PHE A 94 5.75 -11.73 -13.13
CA PHE A 94 5.68 -10.71 -12.10
C PHE A 94 6.89 -10.69 -11.18
N LYS A 95 7.11 -9.52 -10.58
CA LYS A 95 7.98 -9.30 -9.42
C LYS A 95 7.27 -8.34 -8.48
N ILE A 96 7.06 -8.77 -7.24
CA ILE A 96 6.38 -8.01 -6.20
C ILE A 96 7.35 -7.85 -5.04
N HIS A 97 7.57 -6.61 -4.61
CA HIS A 97 8.23 -6.32 -3.35
C HIS A 97 7.21 -6.40 -2.22
N PHE A 98 7.61 -6.92 -1.08
CA PHE A 98 6.79 -6.91 0.12
C PHE A 98 7.60 -6.46 1.33
N GLU A 99 6.92 -5.84 2.27
CA GLU A 99 7.48 -5.47 3.56
C GLU A 99 6.48 -5.62 4.69
N ALA A 100 7.03 -5.81 5.89
CA ALA A 100 6.25 -5.77 7.11
C ALA A 100 5.94 -4.31 7.42
N PHE A 101 4.70 -4.04 7.78
CA PHE A 101 4.21 -2.71 8.08
C PHE A 101 3.56 -2.72 9.45
N SER A 102 3.95 -1.78 10.31
CA SER A 102 3.38 -1.69 11.65
C SER A 102 2.31 -0.60 11.70
N LEU A 103 1.15 -0.92 12.26
CA LEU A 103 0.13 0.11 12.55
C LEU A 103 0.58 1.10 13.64
N SER A 104 1.70 0.82 14.31
CA SER A 104 2.34 1.79 15.21
C SER A 104 3.20 2.83 14.49
N ASP A 105 3.44 2.67 13.19
CA ASP A 105 4.26 3.62 12.44
C ASP A 105 3.57 4.99 12.37
N PRO A 106 4.28 6.09 12.62
CA PRO A 106 3.68 7.42 12.63
C PRO A 106 3.42 7.92 11.20
N CYS A 107 2.36 8.71 11.04
CA CYS A 107 2.20 9.55 9.87
C CYS A 107 3.43 10.46 9.68
N PRO A 108 3.83 10.76 8.42
CA PRO A 108 4.91 11.70 8.13
C PRO A 108 4.64 13.07 8.78
N ASP A 109 5.64 13.76 9.29
CA ASP A 109 5.45 15.06 9.94
C ASP A 109 4.81 16.08 8.95
N PRO A 110 3.56 16.54 9.18
CA PRO A 110 2.94 17.52 8.32
C PRO A 110 3.55 18.89 8.63
N VAL A 111 4.44 19.32 7.74
CA VAL A 111 5.24 20.55 7.89
C VAL A 111 4.37 21.73 8.28
N VAL A 112 4.82 22.49 9.29
CA VAL A 112 4.13 23.70 9.72
C VAL A 112 4.21 24.77 8.61
N PRO A 113 3.08 25.34 8.16
CA PRO A 113 3.09 26.35 7.12
C PRO A 113 3.85 27.60 7.56
N PHE A 114 4.51 28.26 6.61
CA PHE A 114 5.17 29.53 6.85
C PHE A 114 4.16 30.59 7.30
N ASN A 115 4.47 31.37 8.35
CA ASN A 115 3.52 32.24 9.05
C ASN A 115 2.30 31.52 9.64
N GLY A 116 2.40 30.22 9.89
CA GLY A 116 1.39 29.45 10.61
C GLY A 116 1.95 28.70 11.81
N TYR A 117 1.05 28.02 12.51
CA TYR A 117 1.34 27.18 13.66
C TYR A 117 0.52 25.90 13.59
N ARG A 118 1.01 24.85 14.26
CA ARG A 118 0.30 23.58 14.43
C ARG A 118 0.03 23.35 15.91
N THR A 119 -1.14 22.80 16.21
CA THR A 119 -1.50 22.25 17.52
C THR A 119 -1.67 20.75 17.41
N GLY A 120 -1.18 20.00 18.40
CA GLY A 120 -1.03 18.55 18.35
C GLY A 120 0.36 18.09 17.89
N ASP A 121 0.86 17.07 18.57
CA ASP A 121 2.22 16.52 18.44
C ASP A 121 2.24 14.99 18.29
N SER A 122 1.08 14.33 18.36
CA SER A 122 0.94 12.89 18.09
C SER A 122 0.66 12.63 16.61
N PHE A 123 1.45 11.74 16.00
CA PHE A 123 1.30 11.34 14.60
C PHE A 123 0.89 9.88 14.45
N THR A 124 0.50 9.20 15.53
CA THR A 124 0.00 7.83 15.46
C THR A 124 -1.35 7.76 14.75
N LEU A 125 -1.70 6.60 14.23
CA LEU A 125 -2.98 6.34 13.59
C LEU A 125 -4.16 6.82 14.45
N GLY A 126 -5.07 7.59 13.85
CA GLY A 126 -6.22 8.22 14.50
C GLY A 126 -5.94 9.57 15.16
N SER A 127 -4.67 9.98 15.29
CA SER A 127 -4.31 11.30 15.84
C SER A 127 -4.77 12.44 14.94
N VAL A 128 -5.07 13.58 15.55
CA VAL A 128 -5.50 14.80 14.84
C VAL A 128 -4.54 15.93 15.16
N VAL A 129 -4.06 16.62 14.12
CA VAL A 129 -3.34 17.88 14.24
C VAL A 129 -4.16 19.00 13.62
N SER A 130 -4.08 20.20 14.18
CA SER A 130 -4.79 21.37 13.68
C SER A 130 -3.83 22.50 13.34
N PHE A 131 -4.13 23.25 12.29
CA PHE A 131 -3.29 24.34 11.80
C PHE A 131 -4.01 25.69 11.91
N GLY A 132 -3.22 26.73 12.16
CA GLY A 132 -3.69 28.11 12.14
C GLY A 132 -2.63 29.03 11.55
N CYS A 133 -3.04 30.25 11.21
CA CYS A 133 -2.15 31.28 10.71
C CYS A 133 -1.95 32.38 11.75
N HIS A 134 -0.77 33.01 11.72
CA HIS A 134 -0.51 34.21 12.51
C HIS A 134 -1.29 35.41 11.96
N ASP A 135 -1.33 36.49 12.74
CA ASP A 135 -2.05 37.70 12.37
C ASP A 135 -1.61 38.25 11.01
N GLY A 136 -2.59 38.67 10.20
CA GLY A 136 -2.37 39.16 8.84
C GLY A 136 -2.38 38.09 7.75
N TYR A 137 -2.49 36.81 8.12
CA TYR A 137 -2.55 35.68 7.20
C TYR A 137 -3.90 34.95 7.24
N VAL A 138 -4.23 34.24 6.18
CA VAL A 138 -5.43 33.42 6.03
C VAL A 138 -5.02 31.99 5.72
N LEU A 139 -5.68 31.04 6.40
CA LEU A 139 -5.46 29.61 6.18
C LEU A 139 -6.15 29.16 4.90
N LEU A 140 -5.40 28.54 4.00
CA LEU A 140 -5.90 27.90 2.79
C LEU A 140 -5.75 26.39 2.89
N GLY A 141 -6.87 25.69 2.80
CA GLY A 141 -6.93 24.23 2.93
C GLY A 141 -7.64 23.79 4.20
N GLN A 142 -7.37 22.56 4.63
CA GLN A 142 -8.04 21.95 5.76
C GLN A 142 -7.40 22.38 7.08
N GLU A 143 -8.21 22.84 8.03
CA GLU A 143 -7.74 23.22 9.37
C GLU A 143 -7.25 22.01 10.17
N ARG A 144 -7.89 20.86 10.01
CA ARG A 144 -7.62 19.65 10.79
C ARG A 144 -7.26 18.47 9.90
N LEU A 145 -6.11 17.86 10.17
CA LEU A 145 -5.65 16.64 9.51
C LEU A 145 -5.78 15.49 10.50
N THR A 146 -6.27 14.35 10.03
CA THR A 146 -6.35 13.10 10.79
C THR A 146 -5.41 12.07 10.18
N CYS A 147 -4.59 11.45 11.00
CA CYS A 147 -3.73 10.36 10.58
C CYS A 147 -4.61 9.13 10.36
N ILE A 148 -4.68 8.65 9.12
CA ILE A 148 -5.57 7.56 8.71
C ILE A 148 -4.76 6.44 8.07
N PHE A 149 -5.39 5.27 7.97
CA PHE A 149 -4.91 4.16 7.18
C PHE A 149 -5.87 3.97 6.02
N ASP A 150 -5.39 4.27 4.82
CA ASP A 150 -6.09 3.97 3.56
C ASP A 150 -5.03 3.63 2.52
N ASN A 151 -4.78 2.34 2.34
CA ASN A 151 -3.61 1.83 1.60
C ASN A 151 -2.30 2.51 2.05
N GLY A 152 -2.04 2.49 3.36
CA GLY A 152 -0.86 3.08 3.98
C GLY A 152 -1.21 4.17 5.00
N ILE A 153 -0.31 4.42 5.95
CA ILE A 153 -0.49 5.46 6.98
C ILE A 153 -0.15 6.82 6.40
N HIS A 154 -1.14 7.70 6.34
CA HIS A 154 -0.97 9.06 5.82
C HIS A 154 -2.03 10.02 6.40
N TRP A 155 -1.82 11.32 6.20
CA TRP A 155 -2.82 12.31 6.57
C TRP A 155 -3.94 12.37 5.53
N ASN A 156 -5.19 12.37 5.98
CA ASN A 156 -6.36 12.43 5.11
C ASN A 156 -6.41 13.67 4.18
N PHE A 157 -5.66 14.71 4.50
CA PHE A 157 -5.48 15.91 3.66
C PHE A 157 -4.01 16.35 3.68
N ILE A 158 -3.61 17.12 2.67
CA ILE A 158 -2.31 17.79 2.66
C ILE A 158 -2.26 18.93 3.69
N ALA A 159 -1.06 19.26 4.16
CA ALA A 159 -0.87 20.39 5.07
C ALA A 159 -1.33 21.71 4.40
N PRO A 160 -2.09 22.57 5.11
CA PRO A 160 -2.58 23.84 4.57
C PRO A 160 -1.46 24.87 4.42
N THR A 161 -1.74 25.97 3.74
CA THR A 161 -0.81 27.11 3.61
C THR A 161 -1.39 28.35 4.28
N CYS A 162 -0.52 29.30 4.64
CA CYS A 162 -0.91 30.60 5.17
C CYS A 162 -0.50 31.69 4.18
N GLU A 163 -1.48 32.40 3.61
CA GLU A 163 -1.25 33.49 2.67
C GLU A 163 -1.58 34.83 3.29
N GLY A 164 -0.77 35.85 3.00
CA GLY A 164 -1.00 37.20 3.50
C GLY A 164 -2.28 37.78 2.91
N ARG A 165 -3.06 38.51 3.70
CA ARG A 165 -4.22 39.24 3.18
C ARG A 165 -3.73 40.31 2.21
N THR A 166 -3.96 40.11 0.92
CA THR A 166 -3.76 41.14 -0.09
C THR A 166 -4.95 42.10 -0.04
N CYS A 167 -4.66 43.39 0.09
CA CYS A 167 -5.65 44.46 -0.03
C CYS A 167 -5.97 44.72 -1.50
#